data_AF-A0A3B1C002-F1
#
_entry.id   AF-A0A3B1C002-F1
#
_cell.length_a   1.000
_cell.length_b   1.000
_cell.length_c   1.000
_cell.angle_alpha   90.00
_cell.angle_beta   90.00
_cell.angle_gamma   90.00
#
_symmetry.space_group_name_H-M   'P 1'
#
loop_
_entity.id
_entity.type
_entity.pdbx_description
1 polymer ?
#
loop_
_entity_poly.entity_id
_entity_poly.type
_entity_poly.pdbx_seq_one_letter_code
_entity_poly.pdbx_strand_id
1 'polypeptide(L)' 'ECPDAAKEAKTGDTLSVNLAEGTIRNETKGKTYTAAPVPPFMRELIDAGGLMAYTMKNLKG' A
#
# COMPACT_ATOMS: atom_id res chain seq x y z
N GLU A 1 -2.62 -4.91 6.00
CA GLU A 1 -3.54 -4.27 6.98
C GLU A 1 -2.73 -3.66 8.12
N CYS A 2 -3.23 -2.60 8.78
CA CYS A 2 -2.57 -1.97 9.94
C CYS A 2 -3.63 -1.40 10.91
N PRO A 3 -4.03 -2.16 11.95
CA PRO A 3 -5.11 -1.76 12.85
C PRO A 3 -4.79 -0.49 13.66
N ASP A 4 -3.54 -0.30 14.07
CA ASP A 4 -3.14 0.85 14.90
C ASP A 4 -3.18 2.15 14.11
N ALA A 5 -2.72 2.14 12.84
CA ALA A 5 -2.86 3.27 11.94
C ALA A 5 -4.34 3.63 11.71
N ALA A 6 -5.21 2.62 11.53
CA ALA A 6 -6.64 2.82 11.29
C ALA A 6 -7.38 3.40 12.50
N LYS A 7 -7.04 2.96 13.73
CA LYS A 7 -7.63 3.49 14.96
C LYS A 7 -7.27 4.96 15.18
N GLU A 8 -6.06 5.36 14.81
CA GLU A 8 -5.59 6.71 15.04
C GLU A 8 -5.87 7.68 13.90
N ALA A 9 -5.97 7.22 12.66
CA ALA A 9 -6.25 8.08 11.51
C ALA A 9 -7.59 8.82 11.68
N LYS A 10 -7.59 10.11 11.33
CA LYS A 10 -8.79 10.95 11.33
C LYS A 10 -8.98 11.58 9.96
N THR A 11 -10.22 11.93 9.62
CA THR A 11 -10.53 12.72 8.42
C THR A 11 -9.71 14.00 8.43
N GLY A 12 -9.00 14.26 7.32
CA GLY A 12 -8.11 15.41 7.18
C GLY A 12 -6.65 15.13 7.53
N ASP A 13 -6.31 13.97 8.10
CA ASP A 13 -4.90 13.58 8.29
C ASP A 13 -4.24 13.30 6.93
N THR A 14 -2.98 13.72 6.81
CA THR A 14 -2.12 13.33 5.67
C THR A 14 -1.32 12.10 6.04
N LEU A 15 -1.47 11.04 5.24
CA LEU A 15 -0.78 9.77 5.43
C LEU A 15 0.15 9.49 4.24
N SER A 16 1.40 9.19 4.54
CA SER A 16 2.40 8.71 3.58
C SER A 16 2.58 7.20 3.77
N VAL A 17 2.46 6.42 2.70
CA VAL A 17 2.53 4.95 2.77
C VAL A 17 3.62 4.42 1.86
N ASN A 18 4.60 3.73 2.44
CA ASN A 18 5.57 2.92 1.71
C ASN A 18 5.09 1.46 1.67
N LEU A 19 4.48 1.07 0.56
CA LEU A 19 4.00 -0.29 0.35
C LEU A 19 5.12 -1.34 0.27
N ALA A 20 6.37 -0.93 -0.02
CA ALA A 20 7.51 -1.85 -0.19
C ALA A 20 8.10 -2.23 1.17
N GLU A 21 8.27 -1.23 2.03
CA GLU A 21 8.75 -1.42 3.40
C GLU A 21 7.60 -1.76 4.37
N GLY A 22 6.35 -1.61 3.94
CA GLY A 22 5.17 -1.74 4.80
C GLY A 22 5.06 -0.62 5.83
N THR A 23 5.63 0.56 5.58
CA THR A 23 5.62 1.67 6.56
C THR A 23 4.51 2.66 6.25
N ILE A 24 3.77 3.09 7.28
CA ILE A 24 2.70 4.10 7.19
C ILE A 24 3.09 5.25 8.12
N ARG A 25 3.19 6.46 7.60
CA ARG A 25 3.49 7.66 8.39
C ARG A 25 2.30 8.62 8.37
N ASN A 26 1.79 8.95 9.55
CA ASN A 26 0.86 10.05 9.71
C ASN A 26 1.65 11.34 9.91
N GLU A 27 1.70 12.16 8.87
CA GLU A 27 2.50 13.39 8.87
C GLU A 27 1.89 14.46 9.77
N THR A 28 0.57 14.49 9.87
CA THR A 28 -0.17 15.42 10.73
C THR A 28 0.10 15.16 12.22
N LYS A 29 0.28 13.90 12.61
CA LYS A 29 0.49 13.49 14.01
C LYS A 29 1.93 13.15 14.36
N GLY A 30 2.83 13.13 13.37
CA GLY A 30 4.22 12.73 13.54
C GLY A 30 4.41 11.28 13.98
N LYS A 31 3.45 10.39 13.66
CA LYS A 31 3.48 8.98 14.06
C LYS A 31 3.80 8.07 12.89
N THR A 32 4.51 6.99 13.16
CA THR A 32 4.86 5.96 12.18
C THR A 32 4.36 4.61 12.66
N TYR A 33 3.80 3.84 11.72
CA TYR A 33 3.24 2.52 11.94
C TYR A 33 3.84 1.55 10.93
N THR A 34 3.90 0.28 11.32
CA THR A 34 4.36 -0.81 10.44
C THR A 34 3.18 -1.70 10.09
N ALA A 35 3.13 -2.08 8.83
CA ALA A 35 2.20 -3.00 8.22
C ALA A 35 3.00 -4.10 7.51
N ALA A 36 2.33 -5.18 7.13
CA ALA A 36 2.96 -6.17 6.27
C ALA A 36 3.32 -5.53 4.91
N PRO A 37 4.58 -5.68 4.43
CA PRO A 37 4.95 -5.21 3.11
C PRO A 37 4.17 -5.94 2.03
N VAL A 38 3.85 -5.25 0.94
CA VAL A 38 3.13 -5.83 -0.19
C VAL A 38 4.07 -6.77 -0.94
N PRO A 39 3.70 -8.05 -1.16
CA PRO A 39 4.52 -8.98 -1.92
C PRO A 39 4.81 -8.48 -3.35
N PRO A 40 5.99 -8.78 -3.92
CA PRO A 40 6.39 -8.30 -5.25
C PRO A 40 5.36 -8.58 -6.36
N PHE A 41 4.78 -9.79 -6.37
CA PHE A 41 3.72 -10.15 -7.32
C PHE A 41 2.48 -9.25 -7.22
N MET A 42 2.06 -8.87 -6.01
CA MET A 42 0.96 -7.92 -5.84
C MET A 42 1.33 -6.52 -6.33
N ARG A 43 2.61 -6.13 -6.20
CA ARG A 43 3.11 -4.89 -6.78
C ARG A 43 2.96 -4.88 -8.29
N GLU A 44 3.36 -5.96 -8.95
CA GLU A 44 3.22 -6.12 -10.40
C GLU A 44 1.77 -6.06 -10.85
N LEU A 45 0.84 -6.65 -10.07
CA LEU A 45 -0.60 -6.54 -10.34
C LEU A 45 -1.09 -5.08 -10.27
N ILE A 46 -0.67 -4.32 -9.25
CA ILE A 46 -1.04 -2.91 -9.07
C ILE A 46 -0.44 -2.06 -10.21
N ASP A 47 0.85 -2.24 -10.50
CA ASP A 47 1.57 -1.49 -11.53
C ASP A 47 1.05 -1.78 -12.94
N ALA A 48 0.55 -3.01 -13.17
CA ALA A 48 -0.12 -3.36 -14.41
C ALA A 48 -1.49 -2.72 -14.59
N GLY A 49 -2.06 -2.07 -13.55
CA GLY A 49 -3.42 -1.51 -13.59
C GLY A 49 -4.51 -2.51 -13.17
N GLY A 50 -4.13 -3.55 -12.41
CA GLY A 50 -5.03 -4.55 -11.87
C GLY A 50 -4.87 -5.93 -12.50
N LEU A 51 -5.58 -6.90 -11.92
CA LEU A 51 -5.45 -8.32 -12.25
C LEU A 51 -5.67 -8.61 -13.74
N MET A 52 -6.72 -8.07 -14.34
CA MET A 52 -7.03 -8.31 -15.76
C MET A 52 -5.92 -7.81 -16.69
N ALA A 53 -5.37 -6.63 -16.40
CA ALA A 53 -4.29 -6.04 -17.21
C ALA A 53 -2.99 -6.83 -17.06
N TYR A 54 -2.67 -7.30 -15.85
CA TYR A 54 -1.55 -8.20 -15.61
C TYR A 54 -1.72 -9.54 -16.36
N THR A 55 -2.89 -10.16 -16.28
CA THR A 55 -3.17 -11.44 -16.97
C THR A 55 -3.09 -11.27 -18.49
N MET A 56 -3.62 -10.18 -19.05
CA MET A 56 -3.49 -9.88 -20.48
C MET A 56 -2.05 -9.66 -20.93
N LYS A 57 -1.20 -9.01 -20.10
CA LYS A 57 0.22 -8.83 -20.39
C LYS A 57 0.97 -10.16 -20.46
N ASN A 58 0.66 -11.08 -19.53
CA ASN A 58 1.31 -12.38 -19.46
C ASN A 58 0.81 -13.38 -20.51
N LEU A 59 -0.43 -13.24 -21.01
CA LEU A 59 -0.97 -14.05 -22.11
C LEU A 59 -0.44 -13.64 -23.50
N LYS A 60 0.07 -12.42 -23.63
CA LYS A 60 0.67 -11.90 -24.87
C LYS A 60 2.19 -12.13 -24.94
N GLY A 61 2.77 -12.76 -23.91
CA GLY A 61 4.19 -13.12 -23.82
C GLY A 61 4.47 -14.54 -24.30
#